data_AF-A0A9X3PFW7-F1
#
_entry.id   AF-A0A9X3PFW7-F1
#
_cell.length_a   1.000
_cell.length_b   1.000
_cell.length_c   1.000
_cell.angle_alpha   90.00
_cell.angle_beta   90.00
_cell.angle_gamma   90.00
#
_symmetry.space_group_name_H-M   'P 1'
#
loop_
_entity.id
_entity.type
_entity.pdbx_description
1 polymer ?
#
loop_
_entity_poly.entity_id
_entity_poly.type
_entity_poly.pdbx_seq_one_letter_code
_entity_poly.pdbx_strand_id
1 'polypeptide(L)'
;MFVGDERVTEATLDGYVDGEVASYLEQGATLEDVSYGDSRQNAAAVVLYAELGQALELEAPDTNNAQSEFEALYMEAVKYRDELASSAEPRELTDDEAEALNAAAASDQNLVQRIVSEWLAAADLSEDEVGQFYTAANADPNVVGEVVRMWGEQQAGFADDLNEYIAEYDVSLNPRYGTLDISPLVGVFKVEVPQR
;
A
#
# COMPACT_ATOMS: atom_id res chain seq x y z
N MET A 1 10.73 11.29 11.35
CA MET A 1 10.82 9.87 10.96
C MET A 1 12.26 9.59 10.58
N PHE A 2 12.70 8.35 10.78
CA PHE A 2 14.00 7.88 10.30
C PHE A 2 13.77 6.73 9.31
N VAL A 3 14.50 6.76 8.20
CA VAL A 3 14.61 5.68 7.22
C VAL A 3 16.09 5.58 6.84
N GLY A 4 16.77 4.57 7.35
CA GLY A 4 18.22 4.45 7.29
C GLY A 4 18.90 5.63 7.98
N ASP A 5 19.80 6.29 7.25
CA ASP A 5 20.47 7.52 7.69
C ASP A 5 19.63 8.79 7.48
N GLU A 6 18.51 8.70 6.75
CA GLU A 6 17.70 9.86 6.41
C GLU A 6 16.77 10.26 7.56
N ARG A 7 16.68 11.57 7.81
CA ARG A 7 15.88 12.13 8.89
C ARG A 7 14.88 13.13 8.34
N VAL A 8 13.64 12.67 8.22
CA VAL A 8 12.50 13.50 7.88
C VAL A 8 12.03 14.25 9.13
N THR A 9 12.07 15.58 9.07
CA THR A 9 11.73 16.45 10.20
C THR A 9 10.23 16.51 10.45
N GLU A 10 9.84 16.86 11.68
CA GLU A 10 8.41 17.02 11.98
C GLU A 10 7.76 18.11 11.14
N ALA A 11 8.48 19.23 10.93
CA ALA A 11 8.00 20.34 10.12
C ALA A 11 7.79 19.96 8.64
N THR A 12 8.59 19.02 8.13
CA THR A 12 8.42 18.49 6.77
C THR A 12 7.10 17.71 6.66
N LEU A 13 6.87 16.76 7.57
CA LEU A 13 5.63 15.97 7.59
C LEU A 13 4.39 16.84 7.80
N ASP A 14 4.45 17.80 8.74
CA ASP A 14 3.33 18.72 8.98
C ASP A 14 3.04 19.60 7.74
N GLY A 15 4.08 20.00 6.99
CA GLY A 15 3.93 20.71 5.73
C GLY A 15 3.23 19.89 4.64
N TYR A 16 3.49 18.59 4.56
CA TYR A 16 2.80 17.67 3.65
C TYR A 16 1.33 17.49 4.03
N VAL A 17 1.05 17.34 5.32
CA VAL A 17 -0.33 17.27 5.85
C VAL A 17 -1.11 18.54 5.52
N ASP A 18 -0.51 19.71 5.73
CA ASP A 18 -1.15 20.99 5.41
C ASP A 18 -1.43 21.11 3.90
N GLY A 19 -0.52 20.64 3.05
CA GLY A 19 -0.70 20.60 1.59
C GLY A 19 -1.83 19.68 1.15
N GLU A 20 -1.91 18.47 1.72
CA GLU A 20 -2.99 17.52 1.44
C GLU A 20 -4.36 18.06 1.89
N VAL A 21 -4.43 18.60 3.10
CA VAL A 21 -5.65 19.23 3.65
C VAL A 21 -6.09 20.39 2.75
N ALA A 22 -5.16 21.25 2.32
CA ALA A 22 -5.46 22.35 1.42
C ALA A 22 -6.07 21.85 0.10
N SER A 23 -5.52 20.78 -0.47
CA SER A 23 -6.04 20.16 -1.69
C SER A 23 -7.49 19.66 -1.52
N TYR A 24 -7.81 19.01 -0.40
CA TYR A 24 -9.20 18.60 -0.13
C TYR A 24 -10.16 19.78 -0.03
N LEU A 25 -9.74 20.85 0.65
CA LEU A 25 -10.55 22.07 0.77
C LEU A 25 -10.78 22.75 -0.59
N GLU A 26 -9.77 22.77 -1.47
CA GLU A 26 -9.88 23.30 -2.84
C GLU A 26 -10.85 22.47 -3.70
N GLN A 27 -10.94 21.17 -3.45
CA GLN A 27 -11.89 20.25 -4.09
C GLN A 27 -13.30 20.32 -3.51
N GLY A 28 -13.53 21.19 -2.51
CA GLY A 28 -14.84 21.48 -1.94
C GLY A 28 -15.16 20.70 -0.66
N ALA A 29 -14.20 20.00 -0.06
CA ALA A 29 -14.35 19.45 1.28
C ALA A 29 -14.43 20.57 2.34
N THR A 30 -15.01 20.26 3.49
CA THR A 30 -14.94 21.12 4.67
C THR A 30 -13.91 20.59 5.66
N LEU A 31 -13.49 21.42 6.63
CA LEU A 31 -12.57 20.97 7.68
C LEU A 31 -13.14 19.82 8.53
N GLU A 32 -14.47 19.68 8.60
CA GLU A 32 -15.13 18.58 9.33
C GLU A 32 -14.99 17.25 8.57
N ASP A 33 -14.77 17.30 7.26
CA ASP A 33 -14.59 16.13 6.40
C ASP A 33 -13.13 15.63 6.39
N VAL A 34 -12.19 16.42 6.92
CA VAL A 34 -10.75 16.12 6.86
C VAL A 34 -10.25 15.54 8.18
N SER A 35 -9.76 14.31 8.10
CA SER A 35 -9.08 13.64 9.23
C SER A 35 -7.59 13.94 9.21
N TYR A 36 -7.15 14.89 10.04
CA TYR A 36 -5.71 15.17 10.23
C TYR A 36 -4.92 13.98 10.76
N GLY A 37 -5.58 13.00 11.39
CA GLY A 37 -4.95 11.75 11.80
C GLY A 37 -4.59 10.92 10.58
N ASP A 38 -5.56 10.72 9.70
CA ASP A 38 -5.40 9.91 8.49
C ASP A 38 -4.43 10.59 7.52
N SER A 39 -4.51 11.92 7.37
CA SER A 39 -3.54 12.70 6.58
C SER A 39 -2.11 12.55 7.08
N ARG A 40 -1.90 12.54 8.40
CA ARG A 40 -0.56 12.29 8.97
C ARG A 40 -0.06 10.89 8.68
N GLN A 41 -0.93 9.88 8.81
CA GLN A 41 -0.56 8.50 8.49
C GLN A 41 -0.23 8.36 7.01
N ASN A 42 -1.03 8.95 6.12
CA ASN A 42 -0.77 8.95 4.69
C ASN A 42 0.56 9.63 4.35
N ALA A 43 0.79 10.85 4.85
CA ALA A 43 2.05 11.55 4.63
C ALA A 43 3.26 10.76 5.15
N ALA A 44 3.15 10.12 6.31
CA ALA A 44 4.22 9.28 6.85
C ALA A 44 4.48 8.04 5.99
N ALA A 45 3.43 7.36 5.52
CA ALA A 45 3.55 6.21 4.63
C ALA A 45 4.16 6.59 3.27
N VAL A 46 3.74 7.72 2.68
CA VAL A 46 4.28 8.24 1.42
C VAL A 46 5.78 8.47 1.55
N VAL A 47 6.19 9.21 2.59
CA VAL A 47 7.62 9.47 2.80
C VAL A 47 8.36 8.15 3.07
N LEU A 48 7.80 7.22 3.84
CA LEU A 48 8.45 5.93 4.11
C LEU A 48 8.74 5.16 2.83
N TYR A 49 7.75 5.00 1.95
CA TYR A 49 7.93 4.27 0.69
C TYR A 49 8.86 5.00 -0.29
N ALA A 50 8.80 6.34 -0.34
CA ALA A 50 9.71 7.14 -1.14
C ALA A 50 11.17 6.95 -0.70
N GLU A 51 11.45 7.13 0.59
CA GLU A 51 12.79 6.97 1.15
C GLU A 51 13.30 5.53 1.02
N LEU A 52 12.44 4.54 1.27
CA LEU A 52 12.82 3.13 1.14
C LEU A 52 13.17 2.77 -0.31
N GLY A 53 12.37 3.21 -1.29
CA GLY A 53 12.65 2.97 -2.71
C GLY A 53 13.94 3.64 -3.18
N GLN A 54 14.23 4.84 -2.69
CA GLN A 54 15.51 5.51 -2.95
C GLN A 54 16.69 4.76 -2.31
N ALA A 55 16.54 4.28 -1.08
CA ALA A 55 17.57 3.50 -0.37
C ALA A 55 17.86 2.14 -1.04
N LEU A 56 16.87 1.58 -1.73
CA LEU A 56 16.98 0.37 -2.56
C LEU A 56 17.41 0.66 -4.01
N GLU A 57 17.70 1.92 -4.34
CA GLU A 57 18.09 2.36 -5.69
C GLU A 57 17.08 1.99 -6.80
N LEU A 58 15.78 1.95 -6.46
CA LEU A 58 14.71 1.67 -7.42
C LEU A 58 14.58 2.80 -8.44
N GLU A 59 14.12 2.47 -9.65
CA GLU A 59 14.00 3.46 -10.72
C GLU A 59 12.92 4.50 -10.37
N ALA A 60 13.27 5.77 -10.31
CA ALA A 60 12.31 6.84 -10.05
C ALA A 60 11.24 6.96 -11.17
N PRO A 61 9.98 7.32 -10.85
CA PRO A 61 8.99 7.70 -11.85
C PRO A 61 9.30 9.07 -12.47
N ASP A 62 8.67 9.37 -13.60
CA ASP A 62 8.63 10.73 -14.14
C ASP A 62 7.64 11.59 -13.33
N THR A 63 8.17 12.56 -12.57
CA THR A 63 7.40 13.47 -11.71
C THR A 63 7.20 14.86 -12.31
N ASN A 64 7.55 15.09 -13.60
CA ASN A 64 7.48 16.42 -14.22
C ASN A 64 6.08 17.06 -14.25
N ASN A 65 5.03 16.24 -14.12
CA ASN A 65 3.63 16.70 -14.11
C ASN A 65 3.06 16.92 -12.70
N ALA A 66 3.83 16.66 -11.65
CA ALA A 66 3.39 16.89 -10.28
C ALA A 66 3.11 18.38 -10.03
N GLN A 67 1.99 18.69 -9.38
CA GLN A 67 1.56 20.04 -9.06
C GLN A 67 2.15 20.54 -7.74
N SER A 68 2.71 19.63 -6.94
CA SER A 68 3.38 19.94 -5.67
C SER A 68 4.52 18.96 -5.39
N GLU A 69 5.39 19.32 -4.43
CA GLU A 69 6.44 18.43 -3.93
C GLU A 69 5.85 17.15 -3.32
N PHE A 70 4.76 17.28 -2.55
CA PHE A 70 4.10 16.12 -1.94
C PHE A 70 3.48 15.19 -2.99
N GLU A 71 2.93 15.74 -4.08
CA GLU A 71 2.42 14.92 -5.18
C GLU A 71 3.55 14.18 -5.91
N ALA A 72 4.69 14.82 -6.14
CA ALA A 72 5.86 14.14 -6.69
C ALA A 72 6.31 12.98 -5.80
N LEU A 73 6.37 13.22 -4.48
CA LEU A 73 6.72 12.21 -3.49
C LEU A 73 5.68 11.08 -3.42
N TYR A 74 4.40 11.40 -3.53
CA TYR A 74 3.32 10.41 -3.63
C TYR A 74 3.47 9.53 -4.88
N MET A 75 3.82 10.11 -6.02
CA MET A 75 4.08 9.36 -7.25
C MET A 75 5.27 8.40 -7.10
N GLU A 76 6.37 8.86 -6.47
CA GLU A 76 7.52 8.01 -6.10
C GLU A 76 7.09 6.85 -5.20
N ALA A 77 6.42 7.17 -4.09
CA ALA A 77 5.94 6.20 -3.11
C ALA A 77 5.06 5.11 -3.72
N VAL A 78 4.13 5.48 -4.61
CA VAL A 78 3.25 4.52 -5.29
C VAL A 78 4.05 3.61 -6.22
N LYS A 79 4.94 4.16 -7.06
CA LYS A 79 5.77 3.33 -7.95
C LYS A 79 6.63 2.37 -7.15
N TYR A 80 7.31 2.86 -6.12
CA TYR A 80 8.20 2.04 -5.30
C TYR A 80 7.44 0.97 -4.53
N ARG A 81 6.31 1.30 -3.90
CA ARG A 81 5.45 0.30 -3.25
C ARG A 81 5.03 -0.79 -4.22
N ASP A 82 4.62 -0.45 -5.44
CA ASP A 82 4.16 -1.42 -6.43
C ASP A 82 5.32 -2.30 -6.95
N GLU A 83 6.52 -1.74 -7.09
CA GLU A 83 7.74 -2.48 -7.46
C GLU A 83 8.19 -3.43 -6.34
N LEU A 84 8.15 -2.99 -5.08
CA LEU A 84 8.40 -3.85 -3.92
C LEU A 84 7.37 -4.96 -3.81
N ALA A 85 6.09 -4.64 -3.94
CA ALA A 85 5.01 -5.62 -3.86
C ALA A 85 5.07 -6.66 -4.98
N SER A 86 5.50 -6.29 -6.19
CA SER A 86 5.60 -7.19 -7.34
C SER A 86 6.91 -8.00 -7.38
N SER A 87 7.96 -7.53 -6.71
CA SER A 87 9.23 -8.26 -6.57
C SER A 87 9.24 -9.22 -5.38
N ALA A 88 8.34 -9.04 -4.42
CA ALA A 88 8.20 -9.92 -3.27
C ALA A 88 7.94 -11.38 -3.67
N GLU A 89 8.62 -12.31 -3.00
CA GLU A 89 8.38 -13.74 -3.21
C GLU A 89 7.07 -14.14 -2.50
N PRO A 90 6.05 -14.66 -3.22
CA PRO A 90 4.82 -15.11 -2.57
C PRO A 90 5.12 -16.20 -1.54
N ARG A 91 4.44 -16.13 -0.39
CA ARG A 91 4.49 -17.21 0.59
C ARG A 91 3.11 -17.75 0.89
N GLU A 92 3.07 -19.01 1.30
CA GLU A 92 1.85 -19.63 1.78
C GLU A 92 1.27 -18.85 2.97
N LEU A 93 -0.05 -18.69 2.96
CA LEU A 93 -0.76 -18.05 4.06
C LEU A 93 -0.73 -18.95 5.30
N THR A 94 -0.53 -18.34 6.46
CA THR A 94 -0.85 -19.02 7.72
C THR A 94 -2.36 -19.26 7.82
N ASP A 95 -2.78 -20.25 8.64
CA ASP A 95 -4.20 -20.53 8.86
C ASP A 95 -4.98 -19.28 9.30
N ASP A 96 -4.39 -18.46 10.18
CA ASP A 96 -4.99 -17.23 10.68
C ASP A 96 -5.11 -16.15 9.58
N GLU A 97 -4.09 -15.98 8.73
CA GLU A 97 -4.14 -15.04 7.60
C GLU A 97 -5.16 -15.49 6.54
N ALA A 98 -5.23 -16.79 6.26
CA ALA A 98 -6.21 -17.35 5.33
C ALA A 98 -7.64 -17.16 5.87
N GLU A 99 -7.88 -17.39 7.16
CA GLU A 99 -9.18 -17.11 7.79
C GLU A 99 -9.52 -15.62 7.73
N ALA A 100 -8.57 -14.74 8.06
CA ALA A 100 -8.78 -13.29 8.08
C ALA A 100 -9.00 -12.72 6.67
N LEU A 101 -8.26 -13.20 5.66
CA LEU A 101 -8.45 -12.82 4.26
C LEU A 101 -9.83 -13.24 3.75
N ASN A 102 -10.25 -14.47 4.06
CA ASN A 102 -11.58 -14.96 3.72
C ASN A 102 -12.69 -14.14 4.38
N ALA A 103 -12.51 -13.77 5.65
CA ALA A 103 -13.45 -12.90 6.36
C ALA A 103 -13.53 -11.50 5.72
N ALA A 104 -12.38 -10.91 5.38
CA ALA A 104 -12.30 -9.62 4.71
C ALA A 104 -13.02 -9.68 3.34
N ALA A 105 -12.70 -10.66 2.51
CA ALA A 105 -13.31 -10.89 1.20
C ALA A 105 -14.84 -11.13 1.28
N ALA A 106 -15.31 -11.81 2.33
CA ALA A 106 -16.73 -12.02 2.56
C ALA A 106 -17.47 -10.74 3.00
N SER A 107 -16.77 -9.85 3.71
CA SER A 107 -17.34 -8.61 4.24
C SER A 107 -17.30 -7.43 3.27
N ASP A 108 -16.38 -7.46 2.30
CA ASP A 108 -16.16 -6.37 1.34
C ASP A 108 -16.12 -6.89 -0.10
N GLN A 109 -17.24 -6.70 -0.82
CA GLN A 109 -17.31 -7.06 -2.24
C GLN A 109 -16.42 -6.19 -3.14
N ASN A 110 -16.11 -4.96 -2.72
CA ASN A 110 -15.22 -4.08 -3.50
C ASN A 110 -13.78 -4.59 -3.42
N LEU A 111 -13.36 -5.17 -2.28
CA LEU A 111 -12.06 -5.81 -2.14
C LEU A 111 -11.87 -6.93 -3.15
N VAL A 112 -12.84 -7.85 -3.25
CA VAL A 112 -12.76 -8.97 -4.21
C VAL A 112 -12.71 -8.48 -5.66
N GLN A 113 -13.55 -7.50 -6.01
CA GLN A 113 -13.55 -6.92 -7.36
C GLN A 113 -12.21 -6.25 -7.69
N ARG A 114 -11.62 -5.53 -6.73
CA ARG A 114 -10.31 -4.91 -6.87
C ARG A 114 -9.22 -5.97 -7.10
N ILE A 115 -9.16 -6.99 -6.24
CA ILE A 115 -8.18 -8.08 -6.34
C ILE A 115 -8.25 -8.76 -7.72
N VAL A 116 -9.45 -9.11 -8.17
CA VAL A 116 -9.63 -9.76 -9.49
C VAL A 116 -9.20 -8.83 -10.62
N SER A 117 -9.53 -7.54 -10.53
CA SER A 117 -9.17 -6.57 -11.56
C SER A 117 -7.66 -6.32 -11.63
N GLU A 118 -7.00 -6.22 -10.48
CA GLU A 118 -5.53 -6.13 -10.37
C GLU A 118 -4.86 -7.37 -10.95
N TRP A 119 -5.34 -8.57 -10.60
CA TRP A 119 -4.81 -9.83 -11.13
C TRP A 119 -4.96 -9.93 -12.65
N LEU A 120 -6.12 -9.60 -13.19
CA LEU A 120 -6.37 -9.62 -14.65
C LEU A 120 -5.47 -8.62 -15.38
N ALA A 121 -5.24 -7.44 -14.80
CA ALA A 121 -4.35 -6.43 -15.38
C ALA A 121 -2.88 -6.88 -15.37
N ALA A 122 -2.44 -7.59 -14.33
CA ALA A 122 -1.08 -8.09 -14.20
C ALA A 122 -0.80 -9.34 -15.06
N ALA A 123 -1.83 -10.15 -15.35
CA ALA A 123 -1.68 -11.43 -16.03
C ALA A 123 -1.43 -11.32 -17.56
N ASP A 124 -1.40 -10.11 -18.13
CA ASP A 124 -1.20 -9.84 -19.57
C ASP A 124 -2.09 -10.72 -20.49
N LEU A 125 -3.36 -10.85 -20.11
CA LEU A 125 -4.34 -11.69 -20.80
C LEU A 125 -4.99 -10.95 -21.96
N SER A 126 -5.30 -11.69 -23.04
CA SER A 126 -6.15 -11.19 -24.13
C SER A 126 -7.61 -11.00 -23.68
N GLU A 127 -8.38 -10.19 -24.42
CA GLU A 127 -9.82 -9.99 -24.15
C GLU A 127 -10.60 -11.32 -24.13
N ASP A 128 -10.23 -12.27 -25.00
CA ASP A 128 -10.84 -13.61 -25.05
C ASP A 128 -10.54 -14.42 -23.78
N GLU A 129 -9.32 -14.35 -23.25
CA GLU A 129 -8.92 -15.02 -22.00
C GLU A 129 -9.60 -14.40 -20.79
N VAL A 130 -9.75 -13.08 -20.76
CA VAL A 130 -10.55 -12.39 -19.74
C VAL A 130 -12.01 -12.86 -19.79
N GLY A 131 -12.60 -12.98 -20.99
CA GLY A 131 -13.95 -13.52 -21.17
C GLY A 131 -14.09 -14.98 -20.69
N GLN A 132 -13.07 -15.80 -20.92
CA GLN A 132 -13.01 -17.18 -20.43
C GLN A 132 -12.91 -17.23 -18.90
N PHE A 133 -12.10 -16.36 -18.29
CA PHE A 133 -12.03 -16.24 -16.83
C PHE A 133 -13.40 -15.95 -16.22
N TYR A 134 -14.12 -14.94 -16.73
CA TYR A 134 -15.46 -14.61 -16.20
C TYR A 134 -16.48 -15.72 -16.44
N THR A 135 -16.37 -16.45 -17.55
CA THR A 135 -17.21 -17.62 -17.80
C THR A 135 -16.95 -18.72 -16.77
N ALA A 136 -15.68 -18.99 -16.45
CA ALA A 136 -15.29 -19.97 -15.44
C ALA A 136 -15.70 -19.54 -14.03
N ALA A 137 -15.46 -18.29 -13.65
CA ALA A 137 -15.83 -17.73 -12.35
C ALA A 137 -17.35 -17.76 -12.09
N ASN A 138 -18.17 -17.56 -13.13
CA ASN A 138 -19.63 -17.70 -13.02
C ASN A 138 -20.07 -19.16 -12.88
N ALA A 139 -19.29 -20.12 -13.39
CA ALA A 139 -19.61 -21.54 -13.32
C ALA A 139 -19.10 -22.20 -12.02
N ASP A 140 -17.98 -21.73 -11.48
CA ASP A 140 -17.34 -22.23 -10.27
C ASP A 140 -16.82 -21.07 -9.39
N PRO A 141 -17.40 -20.84 -8.20
CA PRO A 141 -16.95 -19.80 -7.30
C PRO A 141 -15.52 -20.01 -6.76
N ASN A 142 -14.98 -21.23 -6.84
CA ASN A 142 -13.60 -21.51 -6.40
C ASN A 142 -12.56 -20.80 -7.28
N VAL A 143 -12.90 -20.47 -8.54
CA VAL A 143 -12.00 -19.73 -9.42
C VAL A 143 -11.64 -18.36 -8.83
N VAL A 144 -12.63 -17.65 -8.28
CA VAL A 144 -12.40 -16.36 -7.60
C VAL A 144 -11.66 -16.58 -6.29
N GLY A 145 -11.99 -17.65 -5.55
CA GLY A 145 -11.29 -18.02 -4.32
C GLY A 145 -9.79 -18.25 -4.53
N GLU A 146 -9.39 -18.91 -5.61
CA GLU A 146 -7.98 -19.11 -5.96
C GLU A 146 -7.27 -17.80 -6.32
N VAL A 147 -7.93 -16.89 -7.05
CA VAL A 147 -7.36 -15.55 -7.32
C VAL A 147 -7.13 -14.78 -6.02
N VAL A 148 -8.11 -14.80 -5.11
CA VAL A 148 -7.99 -14.15 -3.80
C VAL A 148 -6.87 -14.79 -2.98
N ARG A 149 -6.74 -16.12 -2.98
CA ARG A 149 -5.64 -16.83 -2.30
C ARG A 149 -4.28 -16.41 -2.85
N MET A 150 -4.08 -16.49 -4.17
CA MET A 150 -2.80 -16.12 -4.81
C MET A 150 -2.43 -14.66 -4.54
N TRP A 151 -3.41 -13.74 -4.60
CA TRP A 151 -3.20 -12.36 -4.22
C TRP A 151 -2.78 -12.24 -2.75
N GLY A 152 -3.44 -12.97 -1.85
CA GLY A 152 -3.08 -13.02 -0.44
C GLY A 152 -1.65 -13.50 -0.21
N GLU A 153 -1.22 -14.57 -0.89
CA GLU A 153 0.14 -15.09 -0.80
C GLU A 153 1.20 -14.08 -1.26
N GLN A 154 0.90 -13.32 -2.32
CA GLN A 154 1.73 -12.20 -2.76
C GLN A 154 1.83 -11.11 -1.69
N GLN A 155 0.68 -10.69 -1.12
CA GLN A 155 0.67 -9.66 -0.08
C GLN A 155 1.35 -10.10 1.21
N ALA A 156 1.28 -11.39 1.51
CA ALA A 156 1.94 -11.98 2.66
C ALA A 156 3.47 -11.96 2.51
N GLY A 157 3.99 -12.30 1.33
CA GLY A 157 5.40 -12.15 1.00
C GLY A 157 5.86 -10.69 1.08
N PHE A 158 5.07 -9.79 0.50
CA PHE A 158 5.37 -8.35 0.56
C PHE A 158 5.38 -7.81 2.01
N ALA A 159 4.47 -8.27 2.86
CA ALA A 159 4.47 -7.88 4.28
C ALA A 159 5.70 -8.39 5.05
N ASP A 160 6.20 -9.58 4.70
CA ASP A 160 7.44 -10.10 5.28
C ASP A 160 8.64 -9.23 4.85
N ASP A 161 8.75 -8.91 3.56
CA ASP A 161 9.80 -8.03 3.03
C ASP A 161 9.75 -6.65 3.68
N LEU A 162 8.56 -6.06 3.85
CA LEU A 162 8.43 -4.77 4.55
C LEU A 162 8.92 -4.83 5.99
N ASN A 163 8.63 -5.91 6.71
CA ASN A 163 9.13 -6.08 8.08
C ASN A 163 10.65 -6.23 8.10
N GLU A 164 11.24 -6.90 7.10
CA GLU A 164 12.69 -7.00 6.94
C GLU A 164 13.30 -5.63 6.63
N TYR A 165 12.75 -4.86 5.70
CA TYR A 165 13.20 -3.51 5.38
C TYR A 165 13.11 -2.54 6.56
N ILE A 166 12.03 -2.60 7.33
CA ILE A 166 11.89 -1.80 8.56
C ILE A 166 13.05 -2.10 9.53
N ALA A 167 13.45 -3.36 9.65
CA ALA A 167 14.54 -3.76 10.52
C ALA A 167 15.92 -3.39 9.93
N GLU A 168 16.13 -3.64 8.64
CA GLU A 168 17.39 -3.39 7.93
C GLU A 168 17.74 -1.90 7.88
N TYR A 169 16.74 -1.07 7.54
CA TYR A 169 16.90 0.38 7.42
C TYR A 169 16.53 1.11 8.72
N ASP A 170 16.45 0.42 9.85
CA ASP A 170 16.13 1.01 11.17
C ASP A 170 14.96 2.03 11.13
N VAL A 171 13.91 1.70 10.39
CA VAL A 171 12.80 2.61 10.13
C VAL A 171 12.05 2.88 11.44
N SER A 172 11.89 4.15 11.79
CA SER A 172 11.19 4.51 13.02
C SER A 172 10.42 5.82 12.95
N LEU A 173 9.34 5.88 13.72
CA LEU A 173 8.47 7.05 13.81
C LEU A 173 8.61 7.78 15.14
N ASN A 174 8.35 9.07 15.09
CA ASN A 174 8.17 9.85 16.30
C ASN A 174 6.85 9.42 16.98
N PRO A 175 6.84 9.15 18.30
CA PRO A 175 5.65 8.72 19.03
C PRO A 175 4.43 9.65 18.87
N ARG A 176 4.63 10.93 18.54
CA ARG A 176 3.55 11.90 18.30
C ARG A 176 2.68 11.56 17.09
N TYR A 177 3.19 10.78 16.14
CA TYR A 177 2.44 10.38 14.95
C TYR A 177 1.51 9.19 15.19
N GLY A 178 1.52 8.61 16.39
CA GLY A 178 0.74 7.43 16.70
C GLY A 178 1.30 6.19 16.00
N THR A 179 0.51 5.13 15.98
CA THR A 179 0.87 3.90 15.28
C THR A 179 0.68 4.13 13.78
N LEU A 180 1.70 3.82 12.98
CA LEU A 180 1.57 3.72 11.53
C LEU A 180 1.50 2.25 11.17
N ASP A 181 0.35 1.87 10.62
CA ASP A 181 0.10 0.56 10.04
C ASP A 181 0.26 0.70 8.51
N ILE A 182 1.28 0.04 7.95
CA ILE A 182 1.51 0.00 6.50
C ILE A 182 1.15 -1.37 5.90
N SER A 183 0.36 -2.17 6.63
CA SER A 183 -0.11 -3.49 6.19
C SER A 183 -0.75 -3.41 4.79
N PRO A 184 -0.38 -4.29 3.86
CA PRO A 184 -1.04 -4.35 2.55
C PRO A 184 -2.55 -4.63 2.64
N LEU A 185 -2.95 -5.35 3.69
CA LEU A 185 -4.34 -5.47 4.11
C LEU A 185 -4.41 -5.40 5.64
N VAL A 186 -4.91 -4.27 6.14
CA VAL A 186 -5.04 -3.99 7.59
C VAL A 186 -5.80 -5.12 8.29
N GLY A 187 -5.22 -5.60 9.39
CA GLY A 187 -5.77 -6.70 10.19
C GLY A 187 -5.49 -8.10 9.64
N VAL A 188 -4.89 -8.22 8.45
CA VAL A 188 -4.49 -9.50 7.85
C VAL A 188 -2.97 -9.63 7.83
N PHE A 189 -2.27 -8.78 7.07
CA PHE A 189 -0.82 -8.87 6.86
C PHE A 189 -0.09 -7.79 7.64
N LYS A 190 0.13 -8.02 8.94
CA LYS A 190 0.55 -6.98 9.87
C LYS A 190 1.95 -6.42 9.57
N VAL A 191 2.02 -5.11 9.37
CA VAL A 191 3.27 -4.35 9.30
C VAL A 191 3.12 -3.05 10.08
N GLU A 192 3.72 -2.99 11.27
CA GLU A 192 3.71 -1.80 12.12
C GLU A 192 5.10 -1.16 12.17
N VAL A 193 5.15 0.16 11.95
CA VAL A 193 6.42 0.90 12.05
C VAL A 193 6.71 1.24 13.51
N PRO A 194 7.88 0.86 14.06
CA PRO A 194 8.17 1.06 15.47
C PRO A 194 8.34 2.54 15.83
N GLN A 195 7.91 2.89 17.04
CA GLN A 195 8.11 4.23 17.59
C GLN A 195 9.40 4.28 18.40
N ARG A 196 10.21 5.34 18.19
CA ARG A 196 11.48 5.54 18.91
C ARG A 196 11.74 7.02 19.21
#